data_AF-A0A0F3ITS9-F1
#
_entry.id   AF-A0A0F3ITS9-F1
#
_cell.length_a   1.000
_cell.length_b   1.000
_cell.length_c   1.000
_cell.angle_alpha   90.00
_cell.angle_beta   90.00
_cell.angle_gamma   90.00
#
_symmetry.space_group_name_H-M   'P 1'
#
loop_
_entity.id
_entity.type
_entity.pdbx_description
1 polymer ?
#
loop_
_entity_poly.entity_id
_entity_poly.type
_entity_poly.pdbx_seq_one_letter_code
_entity_poly.pdbx_strand_id
1 'polypeptide(L)' 'MTADIVNLRRFKKSKAREADAKTAEANRLAFGRTKAERQKTEAVRTLETKRLDDHKLED' A
#
# COMPACT_ATOMS: atom_id res chain seq x y z
N MET A 1 -22.72 40.24 11.17
CA MET A 1 -21.72 39.42 10.45
C MET A 1 -21.36 38.24 11.32
N THR A 2 -21.77 37.04 10.93
CA THR A 2 -21.49 35.81 11.65
C THR A 2 -20.13 35.27 11.19
N ALA A 3 -19.15 35.21 12.08
CA ALA A 3 -17.87 34.60 11.77
C ALA A 3 -18.05 33.08 11.69
N ASP A 4 -17.68 32.48 10.55
CA ASP A 4 -17.66 31.03 10.39
C ASP A 4 -16.56 30.42 11.26
N ILE A 5 -16.98 29.71 12.32
CA ILE A 5 -16.06 29.01 13.21
C ILE A 5 -15.57 27.75 12.49
N VAL A 6 -14.44 27.87 11.79
CA VAL A 6 -13.80 26.74 11.13
C VAL A 6 -12.99 25.91 12.12
N ASN A 7 -13.27 24.60 12.13
CA ASN A 7 -12.51 23.68 12.96
C ASN A 7 -11.13 23.39 12.34
N LEU A 8 -10.11 24.09 12.83
CA LEU A 8 -8.72 23.95 12.38
C LEU A 8 -8.18 22.53 12.49
N ARG A 9 -8.61 21.74 13.48
CA ARG A 9 -8.19 20.33 13.63
C ARG A 9 -8.69 19.48 12.46
N ARG A 10 -9.96 19.65 12.06
CA ARG A 10 -10.53 18.95 10.90
C ARG A 10 -9.85 19.36 9.60
N PHE A 11 -9.57 20.66 9.44
CA PHE A 11 -8.83 21.18 8.29
C PHE A 11 -7.43 20.57 8.18
N LYS A 12 -6.65 20.61 9.26
CA LYS A 12 -5.31 19.99 9.31
C LYS A 12 -5.36 18.49 9.01
N LYS A 13 -6.37 17.78 9.52
CA LYS A 13 -6.57 16.36 9.22
C LYS A 13 -6.86 16.10 7.75
N SER A 14 -7.68 16.94 7.10
CA SER A 14 -7.92 16.84 5.65
C SER A 14 -6.63 17.03 4.87
N LYS A 15 -5.86 18.06 5.22
CA LYS A 15 -4.58 18.35 4.57
C LYS A 15 -3.55 17.23 4.71
N ALA A 16 -3.47 16.60 5.89
CA ALA A 16 -2.63 15.43 6.09
C ALA A 16 -3.05 14.26 5.17
N ARG A 17 -4.35 13.94 5.11
CA ARG A 17 -4.86 12.88 4.22
C ARG A 17 -4.60 13.17 2.74
N GLU A 18 -4.74 14.43 2.31
CA GLU A 18 -4.43 14.86 0.94
C GLU A 18 -2.94 14.64 0.62
N ALA A 19 -2.03 14.95 1.55
CA ALA A 19 -0.60 14.73 1.37
C ALA A 19 -0.25 13.23 1.30
N ASP A 20 -0.88 12.41 2.16
CA ASP A 20 -0.72 10.95 2.15
C ASP A 20 -1.21 10.35 0.81
N ALA A 21 -2.34 10.83 0.30
CA ALA A 21 -2.90 10.39 -0.98
C ALA A 21 -1.96 10.71 -2.16
N LYS A 22 -1.39 11.92 -2.22
CA LYS A 22 -0.40 12.30 -3.24
C LYS A 22 0.85 11.42 -3.17
N THR A 23 1.32 11.14 -1.95
CA THR A 23 2.47 10.24 -1.74
C THR A 23 2.14 8.83 -2.22
N ALA A 24 0.94 8.34 -1.95
CA ALA A 24 0.47 7.04 -2.43
C ALA A 24 0.39 7.00 -3.97
N GLU A 25 -0.08 8.05 -4.63
CA GLU A 25 -0.10 8.18 -6.09
C GLU A 25 1.31 8.18 -6.68
N ALA A 26 2.22 8.98 -6.12
CA ALA A 26 3.63 8.97 -6.52
C ALA A 26 4.26 7.59 -6.36
N ASN A 27 3.97 6.88 -5.28
CA ASN A 27 4.45 5.52 -5.06
C ASN A 27 3.85 4.51 -6.05
N ARG A 28 2.57 4.66 -6.45
CA ARG A 28 1.96 3.83 -7.49
C ARG A 28 2.66 4.02 -8.84
N LEU A 29 3.01 5.27 -9.18
CA LEU A 29 3.75 5.59 -10.40
C LEU A 29 5.20 5.08 -10.34
N ALA A 30 5.91 5.36 -9.24
CA ALA A 30 7.33 5.06 -9.10
C ALA A 30 7.62 3.56 -8.98
N PHE A 31 6.79 2.82 -8.25
CA PHE A 31 7.03 1.41 -7.98
C PHE A 31 6.16 0.46 -8.80
N GLY A 32 5.15 0.99 -9.52
CA GLY A 32 4.28 0.24 -10.45
C GLY A 32 3.40 -0.83 -9.81
N ARG A 33 3.64 -1.20 -8.55
CA ARG A 33 2.89 -2.21 -7.79
C ARG A 33 2.58 -1.70 -6.40
N THR A 34 1.33 -1.85 -5.99
CA THR A 34 0.88 -1.59 -4.63
C THR A 34 1.47 -2.61 -3.65
N LYS A 35 1.43 -2.30 -2.35
CA LYS A 35 1.85 -3.23 -1.30
C LYS A 35 1.07 -4.56 -1.37
N ALA A 36 -0.24 -4.48 -1.62
CA ALA A 36 -1.10 -5.66 -1.70
C ALA A 36 -0.72 -6.57 -2.87
N GLU A 37 -0.43 -6.00 -4.04
CA GLU A 37 0.02 -6.77 -5.21
C GLU A 37 1.38 -7.43 -4.96
N ARG A 38 2.33 -6.70 -4.36
CA ARG A 38 3.63 -7.29 -3.98
C ARG A 38 3.47 -8.47 -3.04
N GLN A 39 2.66 -8.32 -1.98
CA GLN A 39 2.38 -9.38 -1.02
C GLN A 39 1.72 -10.60 -1.67
N LYS A 40 0.79 -10.38 -2.60
CA LYS A 40 0.16 -11.47 -3.36
C LYS A 40 1.18 -12.22 -4.20
N THR A 41 2.03 -11.52 -4.95
CA THR A 41 3.08 -12.15 -5.78
C THR A 41 4.07 -12.92 -4.91
N GLU A 42 4.47 -12.37 -3.77
CA GLU A 42 5.37 -13.03 -2.83
C GLU A 42 4.74 -14.29 -2.21
N ALA A 43 3.47 -14.23 -1.82
CA ALA A 43 2.73 -15.39 -1.31
C ALA A 43 2.60 -16.51 -2.36
N VAL A 44 2.34 -16.15 -3.63
CA VAL A 44 2.30 -17.13 -4.73
C VAL A 44 3.68 -17.75 -4.93
N ARG A 45 4.74 -16.93 -4.99
CA ARG A 45 6.11 -17.43 -5.17
C ARG A 45 6.51 -18.37 -4.05
N THR A 46 6.21 -18.03 -2.80
CA THR A 46 6.53 -18.89 -1.64
C THR A 46 5.75 -20.20 -1.65
N LEU A 47 4.49 -20.19 -2.11
CA LEU A 47 3.72 -21.42 -2.29
C LEU A 47 4.31 -22.29 -3.41
N GLU A 48 4.70 -21.69 -4.53
CA GLU A 48 5.32 -22.40 -5.65
C GLU A 48 6.67 -23.00 -5.27
N THR A 49 7.51 -22.27 -4.54
CA THR A 49 8.80 -22.81 -4.05
C THR A 49 8.56 -23.98 -3.11
N LYS A 50 7.63 -23.84 -2.14
CA LYS A 50 7.30 -24.93 -1.22
C LYS A 50 6.80 -26.17 -1.95
N ARG A 51 5.91 -26.01 -2.93
CA ARG A 51 5.44 -27.13 -3.76
C ARG A 51 6.59 -27.80 -4.50
N LEU A 52 7.50 -27.02 -5.09
CA LEU A 52 8.65 -27.57 -5.79
C LEU A 52 9.57 -28.34 -4.84
N ASP A 53 9.82 -27.80 -3.65
CA ASP A 53 10.62 -28.43 -2.60
C ASP A 53 9.96 -29.73 -2.11
N ASP A 54 8.65 -29.73 -1.86
CA ASP A 54 7.89 -30.93 -1.46
C ASP A 54 7.91 -32.03 -2.54
N HIS A 55 8.06 -31.64 -3.81
CA HIS A 55 8.13 -32.56 -4.95
C HIS A 55 9.56 -32.96 -5.34
N LYS A 56 10.59 -32.40 -4.71
CA LYS A 56 11.96 -32.88 -4.91
C LYS A 56 12.15 -34.21 -4.20
N LEU A 57 12.52 -35.22 -4.97
CA LEU A 57 13.14 -36.43 -4.43
C LEU A 57 14.63 -36.12 -4.29
N GLU A 58 15.11 -36.00 -3.06
CA GLU A 58 16.55 -35.96 -2.79
C GLU A 58 17.10 -37.38 -3.05
N ASP A 59 17.85 -37.55 -4.13
CA ASP A 59 18.66 -38.76 -4.41
C ASP A 59 19.95 -38.77 -3.57
#